data_AF-A0A5R9AQK5-F1
#
_entry.id   AF-A0A5R9AQK5-F1
#
_cell.length_a   1.000
_cell.length_b   1.000
_cell.length_c   1.000
_cell.angle_alpha   90.00
_cell.angle_beta   90.00
_cell.angle_gamma   90.00
#
_symmetry.space_group_name_H-M   'P 1'
#
loop_
_entity.id
_entity.type
_entity.pdbx_description
1 polymer ?
#
loop_
_entity_poly.entity_id
_entity_poly.type
_entity_poly.pdbx_seq_one_letter_code
_entity_poly.pdbx_strand_id
1 'polypeptide(L)' 'MKNYKPLCLALRYQIQSLFKVGLLQTRIAEYIGVHTSMISHELKRNTPSRERTLGLLYT' A
#
# COMPACT_ATOMS: atom_id res chain seq x y z
N MET A 1 18.88 -8.37 11.47
CA MET A 1 18.01 -7.44 10.70
C MET A 1 17.24 -8.25 9.68
N LYS A 2 15.90 -8.14 9.63
CA LYS A 2 15.10 -8.86 8.61
C LYS A 2 15.48 -8.28 7.24
N ASN A 3 15.83 -9.15 6.29
CA ASN A 3 16.14 -8.81 4.89
C ASN A 3 14.91 -8.22 4.18
N TYR A 4 14.52 -7.02 4.58
CA TYR A 4 13.38 -6.31 4.00
C TYR A 4 13.82 -5.76 2.65
N LYS A 5 13.48 -6.47 1.57
CA LYS A 5 13.62 -5.89 0.23
C LYS A 5 12.50 -4.86 0.03
N PRO A 6 12.83 -3.58 -0.17
CA PRO A 6 11.82 -2.58 -0.52
C PRO A 6 11.18 -2.95 -1.86
N LEU A 7 9.87 -2.68 -1.99
CA LEU A 7 9.15 -2.82 -3.25
C LEU A 7 9.74 -1.82 -4.27
N CYS A 8 10.10 -2.31 -5.46
CA CYS A 8 10.51 -1.43 -6.54
C CYS A 8 9.32 -0.57 -7.00
N LEU A 9 9.61 0.57 -7.61
CA LEU A 9 8.59 1.54 -8.02
C LEU A 9 7.50 0.92 -8.92
N ALA A 10 7.90 0.06 -9.86
CA ALA A 10 6.96 -0.64 -10.74
C ALA A 10 5.96 -1.53 -9.97
N LEU A 11 6.45 -2.31 -8.99
CA LEU A 11 5.60 -3.15 -8.16
C LEU A 11 4.61 -2.31 -7.32
N ARG A 12 5.05 -1.16 -6.81
CA ARG A 12 4.17 -0.25 -6.05
C ARG A 12 3.02 0.27 -6.92
N TYR A 13 3.29 0.69 -8.15
CA TYR A 13 2.25 1.11 -9.09
C TYR A 13 1.32 -0.02 -9.50
N GLN A 14 1.86 -1.23 -9.70
CA GLN A 14 1.06 -2.41 -10.02
C GLN A 14 0.08 -2.75 -8.87
N ILE A 15 0.57 -2.75 -7.62
CA ILE A 15 -0.26 -2.95 -6.42
C ILE A 15 -1.37 -1.90 -6.37
N GLN A 16 -1.02 -0.62 -6.53
CA GLN A 16 -1.99 0.47 -6.45
C GLN A 16 -3.07 0.39 -7.54
N SER A 17 -2.68 0.00 -8.76
CA SER A 17 -3.59 -0.14 -9.90
C SER A 17 -4.55 -1.31 -9.69
N LEU A 18 -4.04 -2.48 -9.29
CA LEU A 18 -4.87 -3.65 -9.00
C LEU A 18 -5.82 -3.41 -7.84
N PHE A 19 -5.34 -2.75 -6.77
CA PHE A 19 -6.18 -2.39 -5.63
C PHE A 19 -7.28 -1.40 -6.03
N LYS A 20 -7.00 -0.43 -6.91
CA LYS A 20 -8.02 0.51 -7.44
C LYS A 20 -9.11 -0.19 -8.26
N VAL A 21 -8.80 -1.31 -8.91
CA VAL A 21 -9.78 -2.14 -9.63
C VAL A 21 -10.63 -3.01 -8.67
N GLY A 22 -10.34 -2.98 -7.37
CA GLY A 22 -11.10 -3.70 -6.34
C GLY A 22 -10.62 -5.13 -6.06
N LEU A 23 -9.42 -5.49 -6.52
CA LEU A 23 -8.82 -6.77 -6.19
C LEU A 23 -8.47 -6.85 -4.70
N LEU A 24 -8.72 -8.02 -4.11
CA LEU A 24 -8.34 -8.33 -2.73
C LEU A 24 -6.82 -8.39 -2.59
N GLN A 25 -6.30 -7.94 -1.45
CA GLN A 25 -4.85 -7.94 -1.16
C GLN A 25 -4.21 -9.34 -1.28
N THR A 26 -4.96 -10.40 -0.93
CA THR A 26 -4.54 -11.80 -1.09
C THR A 26 -4.35 -12.19 -2.56
N ARG A 27 -5.30 -11.80 -3.43
CA ARG A 27 -5.21 -12.05 -4.87
C ARG A 27 -4.09 -11.25 -5.53
N ILE A 28 -3.87 -10.01 -5.08
CA ILE A 28 -2.76 -9.19 -5.55
C ILE A 28 -1.41 -9.81 -5.14
N ALA A 29 -1.31 -10.32 -3.91
CA ALA A 29 -0.13 -11.01 -3.42
C ALA A 29 0.18 -12.28 -4.23
N GLU A 30 -0.84 -13.09 -4.52
CA GLU A 30 -0.73 -14.27 -5.41
C GLU A 30 -0.26 -13.88 -6.82
N TYR A 31 -0.88 -12.84 -7.40
CA TYR A 31 -0.57 -12.40 -8.77
C TYR A 31 0.85 -11.85 -8.93
N ILE A 32 1.33 -11.12 -7.92
CA ILE A 32 2.65 -10.46 -7.95
C ILE A 32 3.76 -11.38 -7.41
N GLY A 33 3.40 -12.41 -6.63
CA GLY A 33 4.36 -13.29 -5.98
C GLY A 33 5.03 -12.65 -4.75
N VAL A 34 4.30 -11.84 -4.00
CA VAL A 34 4.80 -11.18 -2.77
C VAL A 34 3.94 -11.55 -1.57
N HIS A 35 4.46 -11.35 -0.36
CA HIS A 35 3.68 -11.60 0.84
C HIS A 35 2.58 -10.54 1.03
N THR A 36 1.42 -10.94 1.53
CA THR A 36 0.25 -10.06 1.78
C THR A 36 0.58 -8.88 2.69
N SER A 37 1.47 -9.06 3.66
CA SER A 37 1.92 -7.96 4.52
C SER A 37 2.61 -6.85 3.72
N MET A 38 3.34 -7.18 2.65
CA MET A 38 4.01 -6.19 1.80
C MET A 38 2.98 -5.31 1.08
N ILE A 39 1.87 -5.92 0.63
CA ILE A 39 0.73 -5.21 0.05
C ILE A 39 0.11 -4.26 1.08
N SER A 40 -0.18 -4.77 2.29
CA SER A 40 -0.76 -3.97 3.37
C SER A 40 0.11 -2.77 3.75
N HIS A 41 1.43 -2.97 3.87
CA HIS A 41 2.37 -1.88 4.14
C HIS A 41 2.41 -0.86 3.02
N GLU A 42 2.36 -1.29 1.76
CA GLU A 42 2.31 -0.37 0.61
C GLU A 42 1.03 0.47 0.60
N LEU A 43 -0.12 -0.17 0.80
CA LEU A 43 -1.40 0.53 0.86
C LEU A 43 -1.45 1.53 2.02
N LYS A 44 -0.91 1.18 3.19
CA LYS A 44 -0.78 2.12 4.33
C LYS A 44 0.12 3.31 4.02
N ARG A 45 1.16 3.15 3.18
CA ARG A 45 2.01 4.27 2.75
C ARG A 45 1.27 5.24 1.81
N ASN A 46 0.36 4.73 0.98
CA ASN A 46 -0.40 5.54 0.03
C ASN A 46 -1.68 6.15 0.62
N THR A 47 -2.17 5.67 1.76
CA THR A 47 -3.28 6.32 2.45
C THR A 47 -2.76 7.57 3.16
N PRO A 48 -3.18 8.80 2.75
CA PRO A 48 -2.85 9.99 3.51
C PRO A 48 -3.42 9.82 4.92
N SER A 49 -2.58 9.97 5.94
CA SER A 49 -3.05 9.99 7.33
C SER A 49 -3.98 11.18 7.51
N ARG A 50 -5.29 10.89 7.51
CA ARG A 50 -6.39 11.85 7.66
C ARG A 50 -6.30 12.67 8.96
N GLU A 51 -5.38 12.31 9.86
CA GLU A 51 -5.09 12.97 11.13
C GLU A 51 -4.26 14.26 11.01
N ARG A 52 -3.63 14.57 9.87
CA ARG A 52 -2.89 15.84 9.70
C ARG A 52 -3.72 17.02 9.21
N THR A 53 -4.97 16.81 8.78
CA THR A 53 -5.81 17.87 8.17
C THR A 53 -6.87 18.43 9.11
N LEU A 54 -7.18 17.75 10.22
CA LEU A 54 -8.22 18.19 11.17
C LEU A 54 -7.76 19.22 12.22
N GLY A 55 -6.48 19.61 12.22
CA GLY A 55 -5.93 20.64 13.11
C GLY A 55 -6.06 22.08 12.59
N LEU A 56 -6.68 22.31 11.43
CA LEU A 56 -6.75 23.62 10.75
C LEU A 56 -8.18 24.18 10.62
N LEU A 57 -9.18 23.53 11.23
CA LEU A 57 -10.60 23.96 11.14
C LEU A 57 -11.17 24.54 12.44
N TYR A 58 -10.33 24.82 13.43
CA TYR A 58 -10.73 25.43 14.71
C TYR A 58 -9.72 26.49 15.19
N THR A 59 -9.42 27.47 14.35
CA THR A 59 -8.79 28.75 14.75
C THR A 59 -9.56 29.90 14.16
#